data_AF-A0A3M1LQI1-F1
#
_entry.id   AF-A0A3M1LQI1-F1
#
_cell.length_a   1.000
_cell.length_b   1.000
_cell.length_c   1.000
_cell.angle_alpha   90.00
_cell.angle_beta   90.00
_cell.angle_gamma   90.00
#
_symmetry.space_group_name_H-M   'P 1'
#
loop_
_entity.id
_entity.type
_entity.pdbx_description
1 polymer ?
#
loop_
_entity_poly.entity_id
_entity_poly.type
_entity_poly.pdbx_seq_one_letter_code
_entity_poly.pdbx_strand_id
1 'polypeptide(L)'
;ILERLPPEHLPRTVFLPAGSTPEAARKALEAAGLGFPLIAKPNVGERGLLVEKISSPEALQRYFRRRTPDLLLQEFVDYPMELAVLHYRLPGCETGVLSSLCIKEPLRVRGDGRRCVEELMADEPRALLQLERFRREKPALLRRIPAEGEEVLLEPIGNHCRGTAFLDGSRLIDAELKAVFDRLSARLEGIHYGRYDLKCRSIEDLRQGRHFKILEYNGIGAEPAHIYDPRIPLLEKYRIVYRHWRAIFEIYRSQRARGVEPLSLGAGLRALRSYFAYLNSLNA
;
A
#
# COMPACT_ATOMS: atom_id res chain seq x y z
N ILE A 1 14.52 -3.41 2.97
CA ILE A 1 14.22 -3.33 1.51
C ILE A 1 14.10 -1.89 1.06
N LEU A 2 13.15 -1.12 1.62
CA LEU A 2 12.90 0.27 1.20
C LEU A 2 14.15 1.17 1.29
N GLU A 3 15.00 0.99 2.29
CA GLU A 3 16.27 1.73 2.46
C GLU A 3 17.24 1.61 1.26
N ARG A 4 17.08 0.60 0.40
CA ARG A 4 17.88 0.44 -0.83
C ARG A 4 17.39 1.32 -1.98
N LEU A 5 16.20 1.90 -1.87
CA LEU A 5 15.61 2.78 -2.87
C LEU A 5 16.11 4.22 -2.68
N PRO A 6 16.05 5.06 -3.74
CA PRO A 6 16.45 6.46 -3.63
C PRO A 6 15.63 7.20 -2.55
N PRO A 7 16.26 7.83 -1.53
CA PRO A 7 15.55 8.50 -0.43
C PRO A 7 14.56 9.58 -0.89
N GLU A 8 14.82 10.24 -2.01
CA GLU A 8 13.93 11.23 -2.63
C GLU A 8 12.56 10.64 -3.02
N HIS A 9 12.49 9.34 -3.25
CA HIS A 9 11.25 8.62 -3.55
C HIS A 9 10.65 7.92 -2.34
N LEU A 10 11.18 8.13 -1.14
CA LEU A 10 10.62 7.58 0.08
C LEU A 10 9.98 8.69 0.93
N PRO A 11 8.86 8.41 1.60
CA PRO A 11 8.36 9.31 2.64
C PRO A 11 9.32 9.31 3.83
N ARG A 12 9.53 10.47 4.44
CA ARG A 12 10.32 10.56 5.66
C ARG A 12 9.64 9.72 6.75
N THR A 13 10.42 8.88 7.43
CA THR A 13 9.90 7.89 8.37
C THR A 13 10.79 7.84 9.62
N VAL A 14 10.14 7.79 10.79
CA VAL A 14 10.77 7.60 12.09
C VAL A 14 10.36 6.24 12.63
N PHE A 15 11.35 5.44 13.05
CA PHE A 15 11.13 4.18 13.75
C PHE A 15 11.08 4.42 15.26
N LEU A 16 10.10 3.80 15.93
CA LEU A 16 9.94 3.81 17.37
C LEU A 16 9.80 2.36 17.86
N PRO A 17 10.68 1.88 18.76
CA PRO A 17 10.55 0.54 19.31
C PRO A 17 9.28 0.42 20.16
N ALA A 18 8.75 -0.80 20.29
CA ALA A 18 7.65 -1.11 21.17
C ALA A 18 7.89 -0.58 22.60
N GLY A 19 6.87 0.01 23.21
CA GLY A 19 6.97 0.64 24.54
C GLY A 19 7.51 2.07 24.53
N SER A 20 7.75 2.68 23.37
CA SER A 20 8.06 4.11 23.27
C SER A 20 6.94 4.98 23.85
N THR A 21 7.29 6.12 24.44
CA THR A 21 6.32 7.07 25.00
C THR A 21 5.92 8.15 23.98
N PRO A 22 4.77 8.83 24.17
CA PRO A 22 4.40 9.99 23.35
C PRO A 22 5.48 11.09 23.30
N GLU A 23 6.21 11.31 24.39
CA GLU A 23 7.28 12.31 24.47
C GLU A 23 8.49 11.89 23.65
N ALA A 24 8.87 10.61 23.69
CA ALA A 24 9.93 10.07 22.85
C ALA A 24 9.57 10.19 21.37
N ALA A 25 8.32 9.87 21.01
CA ALA A 25 7.80 10.04 19.66
C ALA A 25 7.86 11.50 19.20
N ARG A 26 7.42 12.46 20.04
CA ARG A 26 7.48 13.90 19.72
C ARG A 26 8.92 14.36 19.47
N LYS A 27 9.87 13.99 20.34
CA LYS A 27 11.28 14.34 20.16
C LYS A 27 11.86 13.78 18.86
N ALA A 28 11.52 12.53 18.53
CA ALA A 28 11.99 11.91 17.30
C ALA A 28 11.40 12.58 16.04
N LEU A 29 10.12 12.99 16.09
CA LEU A 29 9.48 13.75 15.01
C LEU A 29 10.12 15.14 14.83
N GLU A 30 10.41 15.84 15.92
CA GLU A 30 11.09 17.14 15.89
C GLU A 30 12.50 17.03 15.30
N ALA A 31 13.29 16.05 15.74
CA ALA A 31 14.62 15.80 15.21
C ALA A 31 14.61 15.46 13.71
N ALA A 32 13.54 14.80 13.23
CA ALA A 32 13.34 14.47 11.82
C ALA A 32 12.69 15.59 10.99
N GLY A 33 12.29 16.71 11.62
CA GLY A 33 11.55 17.79 10.97
C GLY A 33 10.21 17.33 10.37
N LEU A 34 9.55 16.37 11.03
CA LEU A 34 8.27 15.79 10.61
C LEU A 34 7.11 16.43 11.37
N GLY A 35 6.14 16.95 10.61
CA GLY A 35 4.90 17.54 11.14
C GLY A 35 3.67 16.70 10.82
N PHE A 36 2.53 17.08 11.40
CA PHE A 36 1.23 16.47 11.11
C PHE A 36 0.65 16.99 9.79
N PRO A 37 -0.16 16.19 9.07
CA PRO A 37 -0.56 14.82 9.42
C PRO A 37 0.53 13.77 9.15
N LEU A 38 0.47 12.67 9.90
CA LEU A 38 1.36 11.50 9.80
C LEU A 38 0.57 10.22 9.54
N ILE A 39 1.24 9.19 9.05
CA ILE A 39 0.76 7.80 9.04
C ILE A 39 1.50 7.04 10.13
N ALA A 40 0.75 6.49 11.09
CA ALA A 40 1.25 5.52 12.05
C ALA A 40 0.99 4.11 11.52
N LYS A 41 2.02 3.28 11.41
CA LYS A 41 1.90 1.87 10.96
C LYS A 41 2.88 0.96 11.69
N PRO A 42 2.55 -0.32 11.95
CA PRO A 42 3.50 -1.24 12.56
C PRO A 42 4.68 -1.51 11.62
N ASN A 43 5.86 -1.81 12.20
CA ASN A 43 7.04 -2.18 11.43
C ASN A 43 6.86 -3.50 10.66
N VAL A 44 6.09 -4.43 11.25
CA VAL A 44 5.64 -5.67 10.61
C VAL A 44 4.13 -5.60 10.48
N GLY A 45 3.62 -5.58 9.26
CA GLY A 45 2.18 -5.52 9.02
C GLY A 45 1.83 -5.85 7.59
N GLU A 46 0.62 -6.36 7.40
CA GLU A 46 0.03 -6.63 6.08
C GLU A 46 -1.36 -6.00 6.01
N ARG A 47 -1.82 -5.71 4.79
CA ARG A 47 -3.22 -5.33 4.50
C ARG A 47 -3.73 -4.15 5.34
N GLY A 48 -2.88 -3.17 5.65
CA GLY A 48 -3.26 -1.96 6.38
C GLY A 48 -3.62 -2.19 7.86
N LEU A 49 -3.18 -3.31 8.45
CA LEU A 49 -3.36 -3.59 9.88
C LEU A 49 -2.72 -2.48 10.73
N LEU A 50 -3.51 -1.90 11.65
CA LEU A 50 -3.10 -0.81 12.56
C LEU A 50 -2.56 0.46 11.88
N VAL A 51 -2.85 0.65 10.58
CA VAL A 51 -2.50 1.87 9.85
C VAL A 51 -3.52 2.96 10.18
N GLU A 52 -3.07 4.05 10.79
CA GLU A 52 -3.92 5.17 11.19
C GLU A 52 -3.31 6.52 10.74
N LYS A 53 -4.16 7.42 10.23
CA LYS A 53 -3.77 8.80 9.96
C LYS A 53 -3.84 9.61 11.26
N ILE A 54 -2.70 10.11 11.70
CA ILE A 54 -2.60 10.96 12.88
C ILE A 54 -2.59 12.41 12.44
N SER A 55 -3.65 13.15 12.77
CA SER A 55 -3.83 14.54 12.29
C SER A 55 -3.31 15.61 13.25
N SER A 56 -3.01 15.26 14.51
CA SER A 56 -2.58 16.22 15.54
C SER A 56 -1.77 15.56 16.66
N PRO A 57 -1.08 16.36 17.50
CA PRO A 57 -0.42 15.86 18.71
C PRO A 57 -1.36 15.09 19.66
N GLU A 58 -2.60 15.56 19.83
CA GLU A 58 -3.61 14.92 20.68
C GLU A 58 -4.04 13.56 20.12
N ALA A 59 -4.17 13.48 18.79
CA ALA A 59 -4.43 12.21 18.10
C ALA A 59 -3.27 11.22 18.32
N LEU A 60 -2.02 11.70 18.29
CA LEU A 60 -0.84 10.88 18.58
C LEU A 60 -0.89 10.35 20.02
N GLN A 61 -1.15 11.21 21.01
CA GLN A 61 -1.28 10.78 22.40
C GLN A 61 -2.37 9.72 22.58
N ARG A 62 -3.51 9.89 21.92
CA ARG A 62 -4.60 8.89 21.94
C ARG A 62 -4.17 7.56 21.31
N TYR A 63 -3.40 7.59 20.23
CA TYR A 63 -2.88 6.39 19.58
C TYR A 63 -1.99 5.58 20.54
N PHE A 64 -1.11 6.24 21.29
CA PHE A 64 -0.23 5.62 22.29
C PHE A 64 -0.94 5.08 23.54
N ARG A 65 -2.25 5.35 23.75
CA ARG A 65 -3.02 4.71 24.83
C ARG A 65 -3.28 3.23 24.56
N ARG A 66 -3.15 2.79 23.30
CA ARG A 66 -3.21 1.39 22.90
C ARG A 66 -1.82 0.76 23.03
N ARG A 67 -1.76 -0.55 23.20
CA ARG A 67 -0.48 -1.27 23.10
C ARG A 67 0.06 -1.12 21.67
N THR A 68 1.21 -0.47 21.54
CA THR A 68 1.86 -0.24 20.26
C THR A 68 3.01 -1.24 20.10
N PRO A 69 3.05 -2.02 19.00
CA PRO A 69 4.25 -2.76 18.63
C PRO A 69 5.34 -1.77 18.17
N ASP A 70 6.44 -2.30 17.62
CA ASP A 70 7.37 -1.50 16.84
C ASP A 70 6.60 -0.69 15.79
N LEU A 71 6.81 0.63 15.81
CA LEU A 71 5.98 1.60 15.14
C LEU A 71 6.81 2.43 14.16
N LEU A 72 6.23 2.68 12.99
CA LEU A 72 6.73 3.62 12.01
C LEU A 72 5.78 4.83 11.99
N LEU A 73 6.33 6.01 12.29
CA LEU A 73 5.67 7.29 12.05
C LEU A 73 6.20 7.87 10.75
N GLN A 74 5.33 7.94 9.74
CA GLN A 74 5.69 8.26 8.37
C GLN A 74 4.99 9.54 7.91
N GLU A 75 5.67 10.34 7.10
CA GLU A 75 5.10 11.50 6.41
C GLU A 75 3.81 11.14 5.66
N PHE A 76 2.75 11.94 5.83
CA PHE A 76 1.55 11.80 5.02
C PHE A 76 1.77 12.34 3.61
N VAL A 77 1.83 11.44 2.63
CA VAL A 77 1.95 11.81 1.21
C VAL A 77 0.56 12.14 0.65
N ASP A 78 0.32 13.42 0.38
CA ASP A 78 -0.95 13.95 -0.16
C ASP A 78 -0.98 14.06 -1.69
N TYR A 79 -0.22 13.19 -2.37
CA TYR A 79 -0.29 13.11 -3.82
C TYR A 79 -1.63 12.45 -4.24
N PRO A 80 -2.30 12.99 -5.28
CA PRO A 80 -3.68 12.64 -5.62
C PRO A 80 -3.83 11.25 -6.24
N MET A 81 -2.78 10.71 -6.86
CA MET A 81 -2.83 9.43 -7.56
C MET A 81 -2.09 8.35 -6.78
N GLU A 82 -2.80 7.33 -6.33
CA GLU A 82 -2.21 6.15 -5.69
C GLU A 82 -2.19 4.98 -6.68
N LEU A 83 -1.03 4.32 -6.82
CA LEU A 83 -0.79 3.27 -7.79
C LEU A 83 -0.16 2.04 -7.11
N ALA A 84 -0.46 0.86 -7.67
CA ALA A 84 0.26 -0.38 -7.38
C ALA A 84 0.91 -0.88 -8.67
N VAL A 85 2.24 -0.85 -8.75
CA VAL A 85 3.01 -1.21 -9.94
C VAL A 85 3.84 -2.45 -9.69
N LEU A 86 3.57 -3.53 -10.43
CA LEU A 86 4.33 -4.77 -10.30
C LEU A 86 5.40 -4.83 -11.39
N HIS A 87 6.64 -5.00 -10.95
CA HIS A 87 7.80 -5.18 -11.81
C HIS A 87 8.53 -6.47 -11.44
N TYR A 88 9.01 -7.17 -12.46
CA TYR A 88 9.93 -8.29 -12.26
C TYR A 88 11.02 -8.28 -13.32
N ARG A 89 12.18 -8.89 -13.01
CA ARG A 89 13.24 -9.14 -13.98
C ARG A 89 13.90 -10.48 -13.72
N LEU A 90 14.43 -11.11 -14.76
CA LEU A 90 15.25 -12.29 -14.58
C LEU A 90 16.62 -11.89 -13.98
N PRO A 91 17.21 -12.74 -13.12
CA PRO A 91 18.58 -12.56 -12.67
C PRO A 91 19.55 -12.41 -13.86
N GLY A 92 20.44 -11.41 -13.79
CA GLY A 92 21.40 -11.08 -14.84
C GLY A 92 20.84 -10.23 -15.98
N CYS A 93 19.54 -9.95 -16.04
CA CYS A 93 18.97 -9.02 -17.02
C CYS A 93 18.98 -7.58 -16.48
N GLU A 94 19.42 -6.63 -17.30
CA GLU A 94 19.42 -5.21 -16.96
C GLU A 94 18.01 -4.63 -16.88
N THR A 95 17.12 -5.11 -17.74
CA THR A 95 15.73 -4.65 -17.84
C THR A 95 14.75 -5.77 -17.51
N GLY A 96 13.58 -5.39 -17.01
CA GLY A 96 12.52 -6.28 -16.59
C GLY A 96 11.22 -6.09 -17.35
N VAL A 97 10.12 -6.48 -16.73
CA VAL A 97 8.75 -6.37 -17.22
C VAL A 97 7.93 -5.63 -16.17
N LEU A 98 7.25 -4.57 -16.59
CA LEU A 98 6.20 -3.92 -15.80
C LEU A 98 4.89 -4.63 -16.16
N SER A 99 4.48 -5.60 -15.34
CA SER A 99 3.42 -6.56 -15.71
C SER A 99 2.05 -6.23 -15.13
N SER A 100 1.97 -5.21 -14.27
CA SER A 100 0.72 -4.74 -13.66
C SER A 100 0.87 -3.27 -13.32
N LEU A 101 -0.10 -2.47 -13.72
CA LEU A 101 -0.32 -1.13 -13.18
C LEU A 101 -1.76 -1.05 -12.72
N CYS A 102 -1.94 -0.87 -11.41
CA CYS A 102 -3.24 -0.72 -10.78
C CYS A 102 -3.42 0.73 -10.32
N ILE A 103 -4.51 1.37 -10.73
CA ILE A 103 -4.93 2.66 -10.19
C ILE A 103 -5.82 2.37 -8.98
N LYS A 104 -5.48 2.96 -7.83
CA LYS A 104 -6.26 2.82 -6.61
C LYS A 104 -7.21 4.01 -6.48
N GLU A 105 -8.49 3.77 -6.71
CA GLU A 105 -9.53 4.78 -6.52
C GLU A 105 -10.12 4.67 -5.11
N PRO A 106 -9.94 5.68 -4.25
CA PRO A 106 -10.45 5.63 -2.89
C PRO A 106 -11.98 5.62 -2.86
N LEU A 107 -12.53 5.07 -1.79
CA LEU A 107 -13.98 4.99 -1.62
C LEU A 107 -14.57 6.39 -1.39
N ARG A 108 -15.54 6.77 -2.22
CA ARG A 108 -16.22 8.07 -2.20
C ARG A 108 -17.72 7.89 -2.45
N VAL A 109 -18.49 8.88 -2.02
CA VAL A 109 -19.89 9.08 -2.46
C VAL A 109 -20.06 10.51 -2.96
N ARG A 110 -20.93 10.68 -3.95
CA ARG A 110 -21.25 11.98 -4.53
C ARG A 110 -22.57 12.49 -3.96
N GLY A 111 -22.57 13.69 -3.41
CA GLY A 111 -23.75 14.34 -2.87
C GLY A 111 -24.77 14.69 -3.95
N ASP A 112 -26.04 14.61 -3.58
CA ASP A 112 -27.19 15.04 -4.38
C ASP A 112 -27.98 16.18 -3.70
N GLY A 113 -27.43 16.74 -2.61
CA GLY A 113 -28.05 17.80 -1.84
C GLY A 113 -29.24 17.38 -0.97
N ARG A 114 -29.63 16.09 -0.95
CA ARG A 114 -30.84 15.62 -0.28
C ARG A 114 -30.57 14.47 0.69
N ARG A 115 -29.83 13.45 0.24
CA ARG A 115 -29.55 12.24 1.00
C ARG A 115 -28.31 12.40 1.86
N CYS A 116 -28.33 11.74 3.02
CA CYS A 116 -27.15 11.65 3.86
C CYS A 116 -26.12 10.66 3.30
N VAL A 117 -24.89 10.72 3.79
CA VAL A 117 -23.82 9.80 3.40
C VAL A 117 -24.23 8.35 3.61
N GLU A 118 -24.97 8.00 4.66
CA GLU A 118 -25.43 6.63 4.90
C GLU A 118 -26.31 6.09 3.76
N GLU A 119 -27.27 6.89 3.31
CA GLU A 119 -28.15 6.54 2.18
C GLU A 119 -27.38 6.45 0.87
N LEU A 120 -26.48 7.40 0.61
CA LEU A 120 -25.62 7.39 -0.57
C LEU A 120 -24.69 6.17 -0.61
N MET A 121 -24.18 5.75 0.55
CA MET A 121 -23.36 4.53 0.67
C MET A 121 -24.19 3.27 0.44
N ALA A 122 -25.46 3.23 0.83
CA ALA A 122 -26.30 2.05 0.66
C ALA A 122 -26.57 1.72 -0.82
N ASP A 123 -26.55 2.72 -1.69
CA ASP A 123 -26.78 2.58 -3.13
C ASP A 123 -25.52 2.25 -3.95
N GLU A 124 -24.32 2.38 -3.37
CA GLU A 124 -23.07 2.01 -4.04
C GLU A 124 -22.59 0.63 -3.50
N PRO A 125 -22.46 -0.40 -4.34
CA PRO A 125 -22.20 -1.77 -3.88
C PRO A 125 -20.95 -1.95 -3.00
N ARG A 126 -19.84 -1.27 -3.30
CA ARG A 126 -18.61 -1.32 -2.51
C ARG A 126 -18.74 -0.53 -1.22
N ALA A 127 -19.42 0.61 -1.24
CA ALA A 127 -19.65 1.43 -0.06
C ALA A 127 -20.62 0.75 0.92
N LEU A 128 -21.64 0.07 0.41
CA LEU A 128 -22.60 -0.72 1.18
C LEU A 128 -21.90 -1.76 2.04
N LEU A 129 -20.89 -2.46 1.49
CA LEU A 129 -20.09 -3.45 2.23
C LEU A 129 -19.30 -2.85 3.41
N GLN A 130 -19.13 -1.53 3.44
CA GLN A 130 -18.40 -0.81 4.49
C GLN A 130 -19.34 -0.13 5.50
N LEU A 131 -20.66 -0.16 5.28
CA LEU A 131 -21.61 0.65 6.03
C LEU A 131 -21.60 0.34 7.54
N GLU A 132 -21.65 -0.94 7.91
CA GLU A 132 -21.58 -1.38 9.31
C GLU A 132 -20.30 -0.90 10.02
N ARG A 133 -19.17 -0.92 9.31
CA ARG A 133 -17.90 -0.41 9.84
C ARG A 133 -18.00 1.09 10.11
N PHE A 134 -18.54 1.87 9.17
CA PHE A 134 -18.71 3.31 9.31
C PHE A 134 -19.73 3.70 10.38
N ARG A 135 -20.78 2.89 10.61
CA ARG A 135 -21.73 3.10 11.72
C ARG A 135 -21.03 3.11 13.07
N ARG A 136 -20.05 2.21 13.25
CA ARG A 136 -19.26 2.14 14.49
C ARG A 136 -18.17 3.21 14.56
N GLU A 137 -17.45 3.44 13.46
CA GLU A 137 -16.23 4.25 13.46
C GLU A 137 -16.47 5.76 13.19
N LYS A 138 -17.48 6.10 12.38
CA LYS A 138 -17.71 7.46 11.87
C LYS A 138 -19.21 7.84 11.81
N PRO A 139 -19.99 7.70 12.90
CA PRO A 139 -21.42 7.98 12.88
C PRO A 139 -21.76 9.43 12.51
N ALA A 140 -20.90 10.39 12.86
CA ALA A 140 -21.08 11.79 12.49
C ALA A 140 -20.98 12.03 10.97
N LEU A 141 -20.08 11.30 10.29
CA LEU A 141 -19.92 11.40 8.84
C LEU A 141 -21.17 10.87 8.12
N LEU A 142 -21.73 9.76 8.60
CA LEU A 142 -22.91 9.12 8.02
C LEU A 142 -24.14 10.03 7.99
N ARG A 143 -24.31 10.88 9.01
CA ARG A 143 -25.43 11.82 9.13
C ARG A 143 -25.30 13.07 8.26
N ARG A 144 -24.12 13.31 7.67
CA ARG A 144 -23.87 14.49 6.84
C ARG A 144 -24.66 14.38 5.55
N ILE A 145 -25.33 15.46 5.15
CA ILE A 145 -25.94 15.62 3.82
C ILE A 145 -24.95 16.43 2.96
N PRO A 146 -24.25 15.82 1.99
CA PRO A 146 -23.31 16.54 1.15
C PRO A 146 -24.06 17.38 0.10
N ALA A 147 -23.49 18.50 -0.31
CA ALA A 147 -24.08 19.35 -1.34
C ALA A 147 -24.14 18.62 -2.69
N GLU A 148 -25.01 19.07 -3.60
CA GLU A 148 -25.08 18.49 -4.94
C GLU A 148 -23.73 18.57 -5.66
N GLY A 149 -23.24 17.43 -6.14
CA GLY A 149 -21.95 17.31 -6.80
C GLY A 149 -20.74 17.23 -5.87
N GLU A 150 -20.92 17.34 -4.54
CA GLU A 150 -19.82 17.25 -3.58
C GLU A 150 -19.29 15.81 -3.46
N GLU A 151 -17.98 15.61 -3.66
CA GLU A 151 -17.31 14.32 -3.49
C GLU A 151 -16.85 14.12 -2.04
N VAL A 152 -17.52 13.25 -1.30
CA VAL A 152 -17.15 12.92 0.08
C VAL A 152 -16.19 11.73 0.10
N LEU A 153 -14.96 11.98 0.52
CA LEU A 153 -13.97 10.92 0.75
C LEU A 153 -14.30 10.13 2.02
N LEU A 154 -14.64 8.84 1.84
CA LEU A 154 -15.01 7.95 2.95
C LEU A 154 -13.78 7.30 3.58
N GLU A 155 -12.89 6.77 2.74
CA GLU A 155 -11.69 6.03 3.15
C GLU A 155 -10.44 6.61 2.46
N PRO A 156 -9.54 7.27 3.20
CA PRO A 156 -8.30 7.81 2.63
C PRO A 156 -7.20 6.76 2.41
N ILE A 157 -7.35 5.54 2.91
CA ILE A 157 -6.35 4.47 2.82
C ILE A 157 -6.64 3.59 1.60
N GLY A 158 -5.70 3.53 0.65
CA GLY A 158 -5.78 2.75 -0.59
C GLY A 158 -5.68 1.24 -0.40
N ASN A 159 -6.65 0.67 0.32
CA ASN A 159 -6.76 -0.75 0.61
C ASN A 159 -8.08 -1.32 0.07
N HIS A 160 -7.96 -2.39 -0.74
CA HIS A 160 -9.09 -3.06 -1.36
C HIS A 160 -10.12 -3.57 -0.33
N CYS A 161 -9.67 -4.15 0.79
CA CYS A 161 -10.57 -4.64 1.85
C CYS A 161 -11.37 -3.52 2.54
N ARG A 162 -10.94 -2.27 2.38
CA ARG A 162 -11.60 -1.07 2.94
C ARG A 162 -12.46 -0.33 1.90
N GLY A 163 -12.68 -0.92 0.71
CA GLY A 163 -13.55 -0.41 -0.35
C GLY A 163 -12.85 0.37 -1.47
N THR A 164 -11.52 0.46 -1.46
CA THR A 164 -10.76 1.08 -2.56
C THR A 164 -10.92 0.26 -3.84
N ALA A 165 -11.32 0.88 -4.95
CA ALA A 165 -11.31 0.22 -6.26
C ALA A 165 -9.89 0.03 -6.75
N PHE A 166 -9.62 -1.17 -7.25
CA PHE A 166 -8.37 -1.50 -7.92
C PHE A 166 -8.68 -1.61 -9.41
N LEU A 167 -8.31 -0.58 -10.17
CA LEU A 167 -8.62 -0.47 -11.59
C LEU A 167 -7.40 -0.79 -12.44
N ASP A 168 -7.65 -1.42 -13.59
CA ASP A 168 -6.66 -1.73 -14.58
C ASP A 168 -6.16 -0.47 -15.27
N GLY A 169 -4.88 -0.19 -15.02
CA GLY A 169 -4.12 0.89 -15.64
C GLY A 169 -3.11 0.37 -16.65
N SER A 170 -3.20 -0.88 -17.11
CA SER A 170 -2.20 -1.48 -18.01
C SER A 170 -1.97 -0.68 -19.30
N ARG A 171 -3.01 0.03 -19.77
CA ARG A 171 -2.93 0.98 -20.91
C ARG A 171 -2.00 2.18 -20.69
N LEU A 172 -1.62 2.48 -19.45
CA LEU A 172 -0.68 3.55 -19.11
C LEU A 172 0.78 3.08 -19.19
N ILE A 173 1.02 1.78 -19.27
CA ILE A 173 2.35 1.20 -19.31
C ILE A 173 3.01 1.50 -20.65
N ASP A 174 4.15 2.17 -20.60
CA ASP A 174 5.00 2.48 -21.75
C ASP A 174 6.48 2.31 -21.41
N ALA A 175 7.35 2.61 -22.39
CA ALA A 175 8.79 2.48 -22.24
C ALA A 175 9.37 3.40 -21.15
N GLU A 176 8.78 4.58 -20.94
CA GLU A 176 9.26 5.58 -19.98
C GLU A 176 8.97 5.13 -18.54
N LEU A 177 7.74 4.70 -18.25
CA LEU A 177 7.41 4.09 -16.96
C LEU A 177 8.27 2.86 -16.71
N LYS A 178 8.39 1.97 -17.71
CA LYS A 178 9.23 0.78 -17.59
C LYS A 178 10.66 1.13 -17.21
N ALA A 179 11.26 2.15 -17.83
CA ALA A 179 12.61 2.58 -17.53
C ALA A 179 12.77 3.10 -16.09
N VAL A 180 11.75 3.77 -15.53
CA VAL A 180 11.75 4.20 -14.12
C VAL A 180 11.82 3.00 -13.20
N PHE A 181 10.96 1.99 -13.41
CA PHE A 181 10.96 0.79 -12.57
C PHE A 181 12.16 -0.12 -12.80
N ASP A 182 12.74 -0.17 -14.00
CA ASP A 182 14.00 -0.85 -14.24
C ASP A 182 15.13 -0.24 -13.37
N ARG A 183 15.24 1.10 -13.33
CA ARG A 183 16.22 1.81 -12.49
C ARG A 183 15.98 1.61 -10.99
N LEU A 184 14.72 1.66 -10.54
CA LEU A 184 14.37 1.43 -9.13
C LEU A 184 14.69 0.00 -8.73
N SER A 185 14.24 -0.97 -9.53
CA SER A 185 14.49 -2.38 -9.29
C SER A 185 15.98 -2.66 -9.29
N ALA A 186 16.81 -2.03 -10.14
CA ALA A 186 18.27 -2.24 -10.20
C ALA A 186 18.99 -2.11 -8.85
N ARG A 187 18.45 -1.30 -7.93
CA ARG A 187 19.01 -1.14 -6.57
C ARG A 187 18.61 -2.26 -5.60
N LEU A 188 17.60 -3.05 -5.93
CA LEU A 188 17.10 -4.14 -5.09
C LEU A 188 17.88 -5.43 -5.36
N GLU A 189 19.14 -5.46 -4.94
CA GLU A 189 20.01 -6.64 -5.11
C GLU A 189 19.39 -7.91 -4.48
N GLY A 190 19.39 -9.01 -5.25
CA GLY A 190 18.78 -10.28 -4.87
C GLY A 190 17.25 -10.30 -4.91
N ILE A 191 16.60 -9.18 -5.25
CA ILE A 191 15.14 -9.08 -5.36
C ILE A 191 14.78 -8.84 -6.82
N HIS A 192 13.99 -9.77 -7.36
CA HIS A 192 13.72 -9.87 -8.80
C HIS A 192 12.24 -9.77 -9.14
N TYR A 193 11.37 -9.71 -8.15
CA TYR A 193 9.91 -9.67 -8.31
C TYR A 193 9.31 -8.91 -7.13
N GLY A 194 8.47 -7.92 -7.42
CA GLY A 194 7.66 -7.28 -6.39
C GLY A 194 6.80 -6.14 -6.92
N ARG A 195 5.99 -5.61 -6.01
CA ARG A 195 5.03 -4.54 -6.28
C ARG A 195 5.37 -3.30 -5.46
N TYR A 196 5.48 -2.18 -6.16
CA TYR A 196 5.60 -0.86 -5.59
C TYR A 196 4.20 -0.30 -5.35
N ASP A 197 3.85 -0.08 -4.08
CA ASP A 197 2.68 0.70 -3.72
C ASP A 197 3.15 2.13 -3.48
N LEU A 198 2.69 3.07 -4.30
CA LEU A 198 3.21 4.42 -4.36
C LEU A 198 2.10 5.44 -4.55
N LYS A 199 2.41 6.70 -4.23
CA LYS A 199 1.62 7.85 -4.67
C LYS A 199 2.44 8.76 -5.58
N CYS A 200 1.80 9.35 -6.57
CA CYS A 200 2.40 10.29 -7.51
C CYS A 200 1.47 11.47 -7.79
N ARG A 201 2.05 12.61 -8.17
CA ARG A 201 1.27 13.78 -8.57
C ARG A 201 0.46 13.53 -9.84
N SER A 202 1.07 12.87 -10.81
CA SER A 202 0.44 12.47 -12.07
C SER A 202 1.19 11.27 -12.66
N ILE A 203 0.58 10.60 -13.62
CA ILE A 203 1.26 9.54 -14.39
C ILE A 203 2.45 10.10 -15.19
N GLU A 204 2.36 11.35 -15.62
CA GLU A 204 3.39 12.04 -16.38
C GLU A 204 4.62 12.33 -15.53
N ASP A 205 4.41 12.80 -14.29
CA ASP A 205 5.50 12.97 -13.32
C ASP A 205 6.19 11.62 -13.06
N LEU A 206 5.41 10.54 -12.94
CA LEU A 206 5.96 9.20 -12.73
C LEU A 206 6.81 8.73 -13.92
N ARG A 207 6.40 8.98 -15.17
CA ARG A 207 7.21 8.67 -16.38
C ARG A 207 8.56 9.36 -16.37
N GLN A 208 8.57 10.61 -15.92
CA GLN A 208 9.79 11.41 -15.80
C GLN A 208 10.63 11.02 -14.57
N GLY A 209 10.16 10.08 -13.75
CA GLY A 209 10.81 9.67 -12.50
C GLY A 209 10.79 10.76 -11.43
N ARG A 210 9.75 11.60 -11.41
CA ARG A 210 9.63 12.76 -10.52
C ARG A 210 8.33 12.71 -9.71
N HIS A 211 8.31 13.45 -8.60
CA HIS A 211 7.10 13.69 -7.79
C HIS A 211 6.26 12.44 -7.47
N PHE A 212 6.93 11.37 -7.07
CA PHE A 212 6.30 10.18 -6.53
C PHE A 212 7.01 9.73 -5.25
N LYS A 213 6.26 9.03 -4.40
CA LYS A 213 6.73 8.43 -3.15
C LYS A 213 6.27 6.98 -3.08
N ILE A 214 7.22 6.06 -2.91
CA ILE A 214 7.01 4.64 -2.69
C ILE A 214 6.69 4.47 -1.21
N LEU A 215 5.46 4.04 -0.91
CA LEU A 215 4.96 3.88 0.45
C LEU A 215 5.33 2.50 1.01
N GLU A 216 5.27 1.48 0.14
CA GLU A 216 5.53 0.09 0.47
C GLU A 216 6.12 -0.66 -0.73
N TYR A 217 6.88 -1.72 -0.44
CA TYR A 217 7.35 -2.68 -1.42
C TYR A 217 6.95 -4.07 -0.98
N ASN A 218 6.12 -4.73 -1.80
CA ASN A 218 5.61 -6.06 -1.54
C ASN A 218 6.38 -7.08 -2.37
N GLY A 219 6.92 -8.12 -1.73
CA GLY A 219 7.72 -9.17 -2.41
C GLY A 219 6.88 -10.18 -3.18
N ILE A 220 7.29 -11.45 -3.16
CA ILE A 220 6.66 -12.55 -3.93
C ILE A 220 5.18 -12.79 -3.60
N GLY A 221 4.73 -12.43 -2.39
CA GLY A 221 3.33 -12.48 -1.99
C GLY A 221 2.45 -11.38 -2.62
N ALA A 222 3.04 -10.45 -3.37
CA ALA A 222 2.30 -9.42 -4.07
C ALA A 222 1.57 -10.00 -5.30
N GLU A 223 0.24 -9.93 -5.25
CA GLU A 223 -0.59 -10.19 -6.41
C GLU A 223 -0.58 -8.98 -7.37
N PRO A 224 -0.72 -9.21 -8.69
CA PRO A 224 -0.93 -8.14 -9.67
C PRO A 224 -2.27 -7.46 -9.42
N ALA A 225 -2.25 -6.35 -8.70
CA ALA A 225 -3.44 -5.72 -8.14
C ALA A 225 -4.54 -5.36 -9.17
N HIS A 226 -4.17 -5.13 -10.44
CA HIS A 226 -5.14 -4.81 -11.49
C HIS A 226 -6.14 -5.95 -11.76
N ILE A 227 -5.84 -7.21 -11.40
CA ILE A 227 -6.78 -8.33 -11.58
C ILE A 227 -8.10 -8.14 -10.85
N TYR A 228 -8.14 -7.26 -9.83
CA TYR A 228 -9.36 -6.95 -9.09
C TYR A 228 -10.30 -6.01 -9.83
N ASP A 229 -9.91 -5.46 -10.99
CA ASP A 229 -10.80 -4.64 -11.80
C ASP A 229 -12.05 -5.46 -12.20
N PRO A 230 -13.27 -4.94 -11.97
CA PRO A 230 -14.51 -5.63 -12.31
C PRO A 230 -14.69 -5.83 -13.82
N ARG A 231 -13.99 -5.07 -14.66
CA ARG A 231 -14.05 -5.13 -16.13
C ARG A 231 -13.20 -6.27 -16.71
N ILE A 232 -12.23 -6.79 -15.96
CA ILE A 232 -11.39 -7.91 -16.43
C ILE A 232 -12.20 -9.22 -16.34
N PRO A 233 -12.36 -9.97 -17.45
CA PRO A 233 -13.02 -11.28 -17.41
C PRO A 233 -12.27 -12.28 -16.54
N LEU A 234 -12.99 -13.15 -15.84
CA LEU A 234 -12.42 -14.14 -14.91
C LEU A 234 -11.31 -15.00 -15.54
N LEU A 235 -11.51 -15.47 -16.78
CA LEU A 235 -10.50 -16.25 -17.49
C LEU A 235 -9.19 -15.47 -17.69
N GLU A 236 -9.26 -14.17 -17.96
CA GLU A 236 -8.07 -13.33 -18.09
C GLU A 236 -7.37 -13.12 -16.75
N LYS A 237 -8.12 -13.01 -15.64
CA LYS A 237 -7.55 -12.98 -14.28
C LYS A 237 -6.70 -14.23 -14.00
N TYR A 238 -7.23 -15.42 -14.33
CA TYR A 238 -6.47 -16.67 -14.19
C TYR A 238 -5.22 -16.71 -15.07
N ARG A 239 -5.31 -16.24 -16.32
CA ARG A 239 -4.15 -16.15 -17.22
C ARG A 239 -3.07 -15.22 -16.67
N ILE A 240 -3.45 -14.07 -16.12
CA ILE A 240 -2.52 -13.13 -15.48
C ILE A 240 -1.82 -13.81 -14.30
N VAL A 241 -2.56 -14.44 -13.39
CA VAL A 241 -1.98 -15.17 -12.25
C VAL A 241 -1.01 -16.26 -12.71
N TYR A 242 -1.38 -17.05 -13.72
CA TYR A 242 -0.52 -18.08 -14.28
C TYR A 242 0.78 -17.51 -14.88
N ARG A 243 0.71 -16.39 -15.63
CA ARG A 243 1.91 -15.71 -16.16
C ARG A 243 2.86 -15.29 -15.04
N HIS A 244 2.32 -14.79 -13.92
CA HIS A 244 3.11 -14.41 -12.76
C HIS A 244 3.76 -15.61 -12.06
N TRP A 245 3.04 -16.72 -11.86
CA TRP A 245 3.63 -17.95 -11.33
C TRP A 245 4.76 -18.48 -12.20
N ARG A 246 4.59 -18.45 -13.53
CA ARG A 246 5.65 -18.81 -14.46
C ARG A 246 6.87 -17.89 -14.31
N ALA A 247 6.67 -16.57 -14.27
CA ALA A 247 7.78 -15.61 -14.08
C ALA A 247 8.54 -15.85 -12.77
N ILE A 248 7.81 -16.08 -11.67
CA ILE A 248 8.38 -16.43 -10.36
C ILE A 248 9.22 -17.72 -10.45
N PHE A 249 8.69 -18.75 -11.11
CA PHE A 249 9.40 -20.01 -11.28
C PHE A 249 10.67 -19.87 -12.12
N GLU A 250 10.64 -19.11 -13.20
CA GLU A 250 11.84 -18.85 -14.01
C GLU A 250 12.89 -18.04 -13.25
N ILE A 251 12.46 -17.05 -12.45
CA ILE A 251 13.34 -16.31 -11.55
C ILE A 251 14.00 -17.27 -10.55
N TYR A 252 13.23 -18.17 -9.94
CA TYR A 252 13.74 -19.19 -9.03
C TYR A 252 14.79 -20.09 -9.71
N ARG A 253 14.48 -20.65 -10.88
CA ARG A 253 15.42 -21.51 -11.63
C ARG A 253 16.72 -20.77 -11.96
N SER A 254 16.59 -19.52 -12.39
CA SER A 254 17.71 -18.64 -12.73
C SER A 254 18.58 -18.31 -11.51
N GLN A 255 17.97 -18.12 -10.34
CA GLN A 255 18.70 -17.93 -9.06
C GLN A 255 19.40 -19.21 -8.60
N ARG A 256 18.71 -20.36 -8.66
CA ARG A 256 19.28 -21.69 -8.34
C ARG A 256 20.51 -22.00 -9.19
N ALA A 257 20.44 -21.74 -10.49
CA ALA A 257 21.57 -21.95 -11.42
C ALA A 257 22.79 -21.06 -11.09
N ARG A 258 22.58 -19.96 -10.34
CA ARG A 258 23.63 -19.05 -9.85
C ARG A 258 24.06 -19.37 -8.41
N GLY A 259 23.63 -20.49 -7.84
CA GLY A 259 24.02 -20.93 -6.50
C GLY A 259 23.24 -20.28 -5.35
N VAL A 260 22.13 -19.57 -5.63
CA VAL A 260 21.27 -19.04 -4.57
C VAL A 260 20.40 -20.17 -4.02
N GLU A 261 20.58 -20.49 -2.74
CA GLU A 261 19.76 -21.49 -2.06
C GLU A 261 18.45 -20.87 -1.53
N PRO A 262 17.29 -21.52 -1.75
CA PRO A 262 16.02 -21.08 -1.23
C PRO A 262 15.95 -21.34 0.27
N LEU A 263 15.00 -20.67 0.92
CA LEU A 263 14.67 -20.94 2.31
C LEU A 263 14.30 -22.43 2.47
N SER A 264 14.90 -23.09 3.45
CA SER A 264 14.52 -24.47 3.77
C SER A 264 13.08 -24.53 4.29
N LEU A 265 12.39 -25.65 4.07
CA LEU A 265 11.02 -25.85 4.56
C LEU A 265 10.91 -25.58 6.06
N GLY A 266 11.88 -26.06 6.85
CA GLY A 266 11.91 -25.83 8.29
C GLY A 266 12.05 -24.35 8.67
N ALA A 267 12.89 -23.59 7.95
CA ALA A 267 13.00 -22.15 8.16
C ALA A 267 11.73 -21.40 7.73
N GLY A 268 11.09 -21.82 6.64
CA GLY A 268 9.80 -21.28 6.20
C GLY A 268 8.68 -21.50 7.20
N LEU A 269 8.54 -22.72 7.73
CA LEU A 269 7.56 -23.03 8.76
C LEU A 269 7.80 -22.25 10.05
N ARG A 270 9.07 -22.04 10.46
CA ARG A 270 9.40 -21.19 11.61
C ARG A 270 8.98 -19.74 11.37
N ALA A 271 9.32 -19.18 10.20
CA ALA A 271 8.93 -17.81 9.86
C ALA A 271 7.41 -17.62 9.89
N LEU A 272 6.64 -18.57 9.32
CA LEU A 272 5.18 -18.55 9.37
C LEU A 272 4.65 -18.62 10.80
N ARG A 273 5.17 -19.52 11.63
CA ARG A 273 4.76 -19.62 13.05
C ARG A 273 5.05 -18.34 13.81
N SER A 274 6.22 -17.74 13.64
CA SER A 274 6.58 -16.47 14.26
C SER A 274 5.66 -15.33 13.81
N TYR A 275 5.30 -15.29 12.53
CA TYR A 275 4.36 -14.30 12.00
C TYR A 275 2.96 -14.42 12.61
N PHE A 276 2.40 -15.64 12.68
CA PHE A 276 1.08 -15.83 13.31
C PHE A 276 1.10 -15.56 14.82
N ALA A 277 2.18 -15.92 15.52
CA ALA A 277 2.35 -15.56 16.92
C ALA A 277 2.37 -14.04 17.12
N TYR A 278 3.07 -13.31 16.24
CA TYR A 278 3.07 -11.85 16.23
C TYR A 278 1.68 -11.28 15.98
N LEU A 279 0.95 -11.75 14.97
CA LEU A 279 -0.43 -11.28 14.70
C LEU A 279 -1.36 -11.51 15.89
N ASN A 280 -1.27 -12.67 16.55
CA ASN A 280 -2.05 -12.96 17.73
C ASN A 280 -1.71 -12.00 18.89
N SER A 281 -0.44 -11.59 19.02
CA SER A 281 -0.02 -10.62 20.04
C SER A 281 -0.53 -9.19 19.81
N LEU A 282 -0.93 -8.86 18.58
CA LEU A 282 -1.52 -7.56 18.25
C LEU A 282 -3.02 -7.48 18.55
N ASN A 283 -3.71 -8.62 18.59
CA ASN A 283 -5.15 -8.71 18.83
C ASN A 283 -5.51 -9.00 20.30
N ALA A 284 -4.50 -9.22 21.16
CA ALA A 284 -4.64 -9.53 22.58
C ALA A 284 -4.37 -8.28 23.45
#